data_AF-A0A9X2MEN0-F1
#
_entry.id   AF-A0A9X2MEN0-F1
#
_cell.length_a   1.000
_cell.length_b   1.000
_cell.length_c   1.000
_cell.angle_alpha   90.00
_cell.angle_beta   90.00
_cell.angle_gamma   90.00
#
_symmetry.space_group_name_H-M   'P 1'
#
loop_
_entity.id
_entity.type
_entity.pdbx_description
1 polymer ?
#
loop_
_entity_poly.entity_id
_entity_poly.type
_entity_poly.pdbx_seq_one_letter_code
_entity_poly.pdbx_strand_id
1 'polypeptide(L)'
;MITFDINGAIIKFDDKRDKYNTIRRNFKNYGDESCKRFMDYCLDSITNTRHISEKHLEYGQNLINEVIRKGVETLVGYNIITIDFNLFKEIYCNKYLDFERLFHNVTRDLSNSR
;
A
#
# COMPACT_ATOMS: atom_id res chain seq x y z
N MET A 1 -22.09 -13.42 -7.30
CA MET A 1 -22.06 -11.97 -7.05
C MET A 1 -21.38 -11.81 -5.70
N ILE A 2 -20.23 -11.15 -5.67
CA ILE A 2 -19.49 -10.94 -4.42
C ILE A 2 -19.76 -9.53 -3.93
N THR A 3 -19.98 -9.39 -2.63
CA THR A 3 -20.33 -8.11 -2.01
C THR A 3 -19.25 -7.68 -1.03
N PHE A 4 -18.80 -6.44 -1.15
CA PHE A 4 -17.86 -5.83 -0.20
C PHE A 4 -18.56 -4.67 0.49
N ASP A 5 -18.37 -4.58 1.80
CA ASP A 5 -18.72 -3.39 2.57
C ASP A 5 -17.49 -2.49 2.61
N ILE A 6 -17.64 -1.26 2.11
CA ILE A 6 -16.66 -0.20 2.27
C ILE A 6 -17.36 0.96 2.99
N ASN A 7 -17.14 1.06 4.31
CA ASN A 7 -17.71 2.13 5.15
C ASN A 7 -19.23 2.30 5.01
N GLY A 8 -19.98 1.19 4.94
CA GLY A 8 -21.43 1.17 4.81
C GLY A 8 -21.94 1.22 3.36
N ALA A 9 -21.06 1.40 2.38
CA ALA A 9 -21.41 1.25 0.97
C ALA A 9 -21.23 -0.22 0.54
N ILE A 10 -22.33 -0.87 0.14
CA ILE A 10 -22.30 -2.25 -0.38
C ILE A 10 -21.95 -2.21 -1.87
N ILE A 11 -20.72 -2.60 -2.20
CA ILE A 11 -20.25 -2.74 -3.58
C ILE A 11 -20.54 -4.16 -4.05
N LYS A 12 -21.28 -4.29 -5.16
CA LYS A 12 -21.64 -5.58 -5.78
C LYS A 12 -20.78 -5.82 -7.01
N PHE A 13 -20.14 -6.98 -7.05
CA PHE A 13 -19.37 -7.45 -8.20
C PHE A 13 -20.19 -8.46 -8.99
N ASP A 14 -20.40 -8.16 -10.27
CA ASP A 14 -21.01 -9.11 -11.19
C ASP A 14 -19.99 -10.20 -11.55
N ASP A 15 -20.40 -11.46 -11.46
CA ASP A 15 -19.52 -12.64 -11.59
C ASP A 15 -19.03 -12.89 -13.03
N LYS A 16 -19.29 -11.97 -13.97
CA LYS A 16 -18.86 -12.09 -15.37
C LYS A 16 -17.49 -11.43 -15.59
N ARG A 17 -16.36 -12.10 -15.81
CA ARG A 17 -15.75 -13.32 -15.23
C ARG A 17 -14.20 -13.29 -15.40
N ASP A 18 -13.61 -12.23 -15.99
CA ASP A 18 -12.15 -12.14 -16.18
C ASP A 18 -11.46 -11.19 -15.20
N LYS A 19 -12.03 -10.01 -14.95
CA LYS A 19 -11.39 -8.99 -14.10
C LYS A 19 -11.31 -9.45 -12.64
N TYR A 20 -12.41 -9.95 -12.06
CA TYR A 20 -12.40 -10.44 -10.67
C TYR A 20 -11.43 -11.61 -10.46
N ASN A 21 -11.49 -12.63 -11.33
CA ASN A 21 -10.60 -13.79 -11.24
C ASN A 21 -9.12 -13.41 -11.45
N THR A 22 -8.86 -12.42 -12.32
CA THR A 22 -7.51 -11.88 -12.53
C THR A 22 -7.03 -11.09 -11.32
N ILE A 23 -7.86 -10.24 -10.73
CA ILE A 23 -7.52 -9.50 -9.51
C ILE A 23 -7.22 -10.49 -8.38
N ARG A 24 -8.09 -11.48 -8.14
CA ARG A 24 -7.89 -12.50 -7.11
C ARG A 24 -6.60 -13.27 -7.31
N ARG A 25 -6.29 -13.65 -8.56
CA ARG A 25 -5.04 -14.33 -8.91
C ARG A 25 -3.82 -13.44 -8.68
N ASN A 26 -3.88 -12.17 -9.07
CA ASN A 26 -2.79 -11.23 -8.86
C ASN A 26 -2.51 -11.00 -7.37
N PHE A 27 -3.56 -10.81 -6.57
CA PHE A 27 -3.44 -10.73 -5.11
C PHE A 27 -2.82 -11.98 -4.51
N LYS A 28 -3.28 -13.17 -4.93
CA LYS A 28 -2.72 -14.43 -4.47
C LYS A 28 -1.22 -14.52 -4.80
N ASN A 29 -0.84 -14.19 -6.04
CA ASN A 29 0.56 -14.19 -6.46
C ASN A 29 1.41 -13.24 -5.62
N TYR A 30 0.94 -12.00 -5.36
CA TYR A 30 1.65 -11.06 -4.49
C TYR A 30 1.79 -11.57 -3.05
N GLY A 31 0.77 -12.25 -2.53
CA GLY A 31 0.83 -12.91 -1.22
C GLY A 31 1.87 -14.03 -1.20
N ASP A 32 1.85 -14.90 -2.20
CA ASP A 32 2.79 -16.02 -2.33
C ASP A 32 4.24 -15.53 -2.47
N GLU A 33 4.48 -14.47 -3.26
CA GLU A 33 5.80 -13.82 -3.39
C GLU A 33 6.26 -13.17 -2.08
N SER A 34 5.36 -12.49 -1.37
CA SER A 34 5.67 -11.87 -0.07
C SER A 34 6.01 -12.92 0.98
N CYS A 35 5.31 -14.06 1.00
CA CYS A 35 5.63 -15.18 1.88
C CYS A 35 7.04 -15.75 1.58
N LYS A 36 7.41 -15.88 0.30
CA LYS A 36 8.77 -16.31 -0.09
C LYS A 36 9.81 -15.31 0.39
N ARG A 37 9.62 -14.01 0.13
CA ARG A 37 10.53 -12.93 0.59
C ARG A 37 10.71 -12.96 2.11
N PHE A 38 9.63 -13.18 2.86
CA PHE A 38 9.71 -13.32 4.31
C PHE A 38 10.54 -14.53 4.75
N MET A 39 10.30 -15.69 4.13
CA MET A 39 11.04 -16.91 4.43
C MET A 39 12.53 -16.76 4.10
N ASP A 40 12.87 -16.19 2.93
CA ASP A 40 14.25 -15.92 2.52
C ASP A 40 14.93 -14.97 3.52
N TYR A 41 14.25 -13.90 3.93
CA TYR A 41 14.76 -12.96 4.94
C TYR A 41 15.02 -13.62 6.30
N CYS A 42 14.16 -14.56 6.72
CA CYS A 42 14.37 -15.30 7.96
C CYS A 42 15.49 -16.35 7.85
N LEU A 43 15.69 -16.96 6.69
CA LEU A 43 16.73 -17.96 6.48
C LEU A 43 18.13 -17.31 6.40
N ASP A 44 18.24 -16.15 5.72
CA ASP A 44 19.47 -15.35 5.64
C ASP A 44 19.93 -14.77 6.98
N SER A 45 18.98 -14.54 7.90
CA SER A 45 19.32 -14.08 9.24
C SER A 45 19.66 -15.22 10.19
N ILE A 46 19.14 -16.43 9.99
CA ILE A 46 19.53 -17.62 10.75
C ILE A 46 20.97 -18.02 10.43
N THR A 47 21.40 -17.91 9.16
CA THR A 47 22.80 -18.13 8.77
C THR A 47 23.77 -17.14 9.43
N ASN A 48 23.32 -15.92 9.73
CA ASN A 48 24.15 -14.86 10.33
C ASN A 48 24.04 -14.74 11.87
N THR A 49 22.87 -15.00 12.45
CA THR A 49 22.57 -14.73 13.87
C THR A 49 21.95 -15.91 14.64
N ARG A 50 21.61 -17.03 13.97
CA ARG A 50 21.00 -18.26 14.54
C ARG A 50 19.71 -18.10 15.35
N HIS A 51 19.08 -16.91 15.39
CA HIS A 51 17.81 -16.67 16.05
C HIS A 51 16.92 -15.71 15.25
N ILE A 52 15.60 -15.94 15.30
CA ILE A 52 14.59 -15.03 14.75
C ILE A 52 14.24 -14.00 15.84
N SER A 53 14.22 -12.72 15.48
CA SER A 53 13.93 -11.59 16.37
C SER A 53 12.66 -10.84 15.98
N GLU A 54 12.17 -9.94 16.83
CA GLU A 54 11.00 -9.06 16.56
C GLU A 54 11.11 -8.27 15.25
N LYS A 55 12.34 -7.93 14.83
CA LYS A 55 12.58 -7.25 13.54
C LYS A 55 12.10 -8.06 12.34
N HIS A 56 12.06 -9.39 12.45
CA HIS A 56 11.53 -10.27 11.40
C HIS A 56 10.01 -10.18 11.38
N LEU A 57 9.35 -10.22 12.54
CA LEU A 57 7.91 -10.03 12.63
C LEU A 57 7.49 -8.66 12.08
N GLU A 58 8.25 -7.60 12.41
CA GLU A 58 8.05 -6.27 11.85
C GLU A 58 8.19 -6.26 10.31
N TYR A 59 9.19 -6.96 9.77
CA TYR A 59 9.34 -7.14 8.33
C TYR A 59 8.14 -7.86 7.70
N GLY A 60 7.62 -8.92 8.32
CA GLY A 60 6.41 -9.60 7.89
C GLY A 60 5.18 -8.69 7.89
N GLN A 61 5.01 -7.85 8.91
CA GLN A 61 3.94 -6.84 8.97
C GLN A 61 4.07 -5.78 7.88
N ASN A 62 5.31 -5.36 7.57
CA ASN A 62 5.55 -4.44 6.46
C ASN A 62 5.19 -5.07 5.10
N LEU A 63 5.45 -6.36 4.90
CA LEU A 63 5.00 -7.08 3.70
C LEU A 63 3.47 -7.14 3.59
N ILE A 64 2.75 -7.32 4.70
CA ILE A 64 1.28 -7.24 4.71
C ILE A 64 0.82 -5.84 4.26
N ASN A 65 1.43 -4.78 4.78
CA ASN A 65 1.13 -3.40 4.35
C ASN A 65 1.39 -3.18 2.86
N GLU A 66 2.48 -3.72 2.32
CA GLU A 66 2.79 -3.68 0.88
C GLU A 66 1.72 -4.38 0.03
N VAL A 67 1.31 -5.60 0.43
CA VAL A 67 0.26 -6.37 -0.25
C VAL A 67 -1.08 -5.63 -0.23
N ILE A 68 -1.44 -5.00 0.89
CA ILE A 68 -2.66 -4.19 0.99
C ILE A 68 -2.60 -3.00 0.03
N ARG A 69 -1.48 -2.25 -0.01
CA ARG A 69 -1.31 -1.11 -0.94
C ARG A 69 -1.44 -1.55 -2.40
N LYS A 70 -0.71 -2.60 -2.79
CA LYS A 70 -0.80 -3.19 -4.14
C LYS A 70 -2.21 -3.65 -4.48
N GLY A 71 -2.92 -4.12 -3.47
CA GLY A 71 -4.29 -4.49 -3.56
C GLY A 71 -5.23 -3.34 -3.90
N VAL A 72 -5.11 -2.24 -3.15
CA VAL A 72 -5.87 -1.01 -3.41
C VAL A 72 -5.54 -0.44 -4.79
N GLU A 73 -4.26 -0.37 -5.16
CA GLU A 73 -3.82 0.04 -6.51
C GLU A 73 -4.47 -0.81 -7.60
N THR A 74 -4.52 -2.13 -7.40
CA THR A 74 -5.16 -3.05 -8.35
C THR A 74 -6.65 -2.76 -8.46
N LEU A 75 -7.37 -2.58 -7.35
CA LEU A 75 -8.80 -2.25 -7.37
C LEU A 75 -9.08 -0.92 -8.08
N VAL A 76 -8.26 0.11 -7.82
CA VAL A 76 -8.35 1.40 -8.52
C VAL A 76 -8.05 1.24 -10.02
N GLY A 77 -6.99 0.52 -10.39
CA GLY A 77 -6.61 0.33 -11.79
C GLY A 77 -7.64 -0.45 -12.62
N TYR A 78 -8.43 -1.30 -11.99
CA TYR A 78 -9.57 -1.97 -12.63
C TYR A 78 -10.87 -1.14 -12.61
N ASN A 79 -10.82 0.12 -12.16
CA ASN A 79 -11.95 1.04 -11.96
C ASN A 79 -13.05 0.47 -11.07
N ILE A 80 -12.66 -0.35 -10.09
CA ILE A 80 -13.60 -0.93 -9.12
C ILE A 80 -13.95 0.09 -8.04
N ILE A 81 -12.93 0.81 -7.57
CA ILE A 81 -13.07 1.95 -6.67
C ILE A 81 -12.59 3.15 -7.45
N THR A 82 -13.43 4.18 -7.54
CA THR A 82 -13.04 5.45 -8.14
C THR A 82 -12.70 6.40 -7.01
N ILE A 83 -11.49 6.94 -7.00
CA ILE A 83 -11.12 8.00 -6.06
C ILE A 83 -11.42 9.32 -6.75
N ASP A 84 -12.27 10.15 -6.14
CA ASP A 84 -12.40 11.54 -6.56
C ASP A 84 -11.07 12.25 -6.27
N PHE A 85 -10.30 12.46 -7.33
CA PHE A 85 -8.97 13.04 -7.23
C PHE A 85 -8.99 14.43 -6.60
N ASN A 86 -9.98 15.25 -6.95
CA ASN A 86 -10.04 16.64 -6.47
C ASN A 86 -10.35 16.65 -4.97
N LEU A 87 -11.33 15.85 -4.55
CA LEU A 87 -11.71 15.73 -3.14
C LEU A 87 -10.59 15.14 -2.28
N PHE A 88 -9.93 14.08 -2.77
CA PHE A 88 -8.81 13.46 -2.05
C PHE A 88 -7.63 14.42 -1.91
N LYS A 89 -7.31 15.15 -2.99
CA LYS A 89 -6.26 16.17 -2.99
C LYS A 89 -6.56 17.28 -1.98
N GLU A 90 -7.80 17.76 -1.94
CA GLU A 90 -8.22 18.81 -1.03
C GLU A 90 -8.15 18.38 0.44
N ILE A 91 -8.77 17.25 0.78
CA ILE A 91 -8.92 16.81 2.18
C ILE A 91 -7.60 16.30 2.77
N TYR A 92 -6.82 15.56 1.99
CA TYR A 92 -5.65 14.84 2.49
C TYR A 92 -4.35 15.45 1.98
N CYS A 93 -4.17 15.62 0.67
CA CYS A 93 -2.88 16.07 0.16
C CYS A 93 -2.56 17.51 0.59
N ASN A 94 -3.47 18.47 0.38
CA ASN A 94 -3.23 19.86 0.71
C ASN A 94 -3.08 20.08 2.23
N LYS A 95 -3.70 19.23 3.05
CA LYS A 95 -3.61 19.30 4.51
C LYS A 95 -2.26 18.84 5.05
N TYR A 96 -1.65 17.81 4.45
CA TYR A 96 -0.44 17.18 4.98
C TYR A 96 0.82 17.47 4.16
N LEU A 97 0.67 17.86 2.89
CA LEU A 97 1.75 18.16 1.95
C LEU A 97 1.77 19.66 1.62
N ASP A 98 1.94 20.49 2.65
CA ASP A 98 2.08 21.95 2.53
C ASP A 98 3.49 22.30 2.00
N PHE A 99 3.64 22.13 0.68
CA PHE A 99 4.88 22.41 -0.03
C PHE A 99 5.22 23.90 -0.09
N GLU A 100 4.22 24.79 0.02
CA GLU A 100 4.44 26.24 0.04
C GLU A 100 5.16 26.65 1.32
N ARG A 101 4.70 26.17 2.47
CA ARG A 101 5.40 26.37 3.74
C ARG A 101 6.80 25.76 3.73
N LEU A 102 6.95 24.55 3.20
CA LEU A 102 8.25 23.89 3.05
C LEU A 102 9.20 24.72 2.18
N PHE A 103 8.73 25.23 1.04
CA PHE A 103 9.50 26.07 0.13
C PHE A 103 9.96 27.36 0.81
N HIS A 104 9.08 28.05 1.53
CA HIS A 104 9.43 29.27 2.25
C HIS A 104 10.45 29.02 3.37
N ASN A 105 10.30 27.93 4.12
CA ASN A 105 11.27 27.56 5.16
C ASN A 105 12.65 27.29 4.56
N VAL A 106 12.73 26.48 3.51
CA VAL A 106 14.00 26.17 2.82
C VAL A 106 14.64 27.43 2.25
N THR A 107 13.85 28.33 1.64
CA THR A 107 14.35 29.59 1.07
C THR A 107 14.91 30.50 2.16
N ARG A 108 14.22 30.60 3.31
CA ARG A 108 14.66 31.39 4.46
C ARG A 108 15.97 30.84 5.05
N ASP A 109 16.06 29.52 5.21
CA ASP A 109 17.25 28.88 5.77
C ASP A 109 18.47 29.06 4.84
N LEU A 110 18.26 29.01 3.52
CA LEU A 110 19.28 29.33 2.51
C LEU A 110 19.72 30.79 2.56
N SER A 111 18.80 31.74 2.76
CA SER A 111 19.15 33.16 2.88
C SER A 111 19.88 33.50 4.18
N ASN A 112 19.62 32.76 5.26
CA ASN A 112 20.25 32.96 6.57
C ASN A 112 21.60 32.23 6.71
N SER A 113 21.91 31.31 5.78
CA SER A 113 23.19 30.58 5.74
C SER A 113 24.22 31.23 4.80
N ARG A 114 23.91 32.41 4.25
CA ARG A 114 24.82 33.29 3.49
C ARG A 114 25.21 34.48 4.34
#